data_AF-A0A7C3TUW5-F1
#
_entry.id   AF-A0A7C3TUW5-F1
#
_cell.length_a   1.000
_cell.length_b   1.000
_cell.length_c   1.000
_cell.angle_alpha   90.00
_cell.angle_beta   90.00
_cell.angle_gamma   90.00
#
_symmetry.space_group_name_H-M   'P 1'
#
loop_
_entity.id
_entity.type
_entity.pdbx_description
1 polymer ?
#
loop_
_entity_poly.entity_id
_entity_poly.type
_entity_poly.pdbx_seq_one_letter_code
_entity_poly.pdbx_strand_id
1 'polypeptide(L)'
;ANLYRVMTTLASTVLGRISYDNAGYDSLASVGISVDRYGYLSLNESKLEEVLKTNPEALQRLLERGNSSSEKGIASLLVEKLGFVTDPYQGTIKTVQDHYKRVIADIDRRIEILEERLGKEEERLRRQFENLEKVMATYQTQSTWLTQQVKQLAANWKS
;
A
#
# COMPACT_ATOMS: atom_id res chain seq x y z
N ALA A 1 2.01 5.59 5.15
CA ALA A 1 1.40 6.29 6.29
C ALA A 1 1.03 5.37 7.47
N ASN A 2 0.50 4.16 7.25
CA ASN A 2 -0.10 3.36 8.34
C ASN A 2 0.89 2.48 9.15
N LEU A 3 1.94 1.93 8.54
CA LEU A 3 3.00 1.21 9.26
C LEU A 3 3.80 2.12 10.19
N TYR A 4 4.11 3.33 9.71
CA TYR A 4 4.72 4.36 10.54
C TYR A 4 3.81 4.71 11.73
N ARG A 5 2.50 4.81 11.52
CA ARG A 5 1.52 5.01 12.60
C ARG A 5 1.51 3.89 13.63
N VAL A 6 1.58 2.64 13.19
CA VAL A 6 1.69 1.47 14.08
C VAL A 6 2.99 1.57 14.88
N MET A 7 4.12 1.81 14.22
CA MET A 7 5.42 1.94 14.87
C MET A 7 5.46 3.09 15.88
N THR A 8 4.94 4.27 15.52
CA THR A 8 4.86 5.42 16.45
C THR A 8 3.94 5.12 17.63
N THR A 9 2.86 4.38 17.42
CA THR A 9 1.90 4.04 18.49
C THR A 9 2.48 3.00 19.45
N LEU A 10 3.22 2.02 18.94
CA LEU A 10 3.94 1.04 19.76
C LEU A 10 5.08 1.74 20.52
N ALA A 11 5.91 2.51 19.82
CA ALA A 11 7.00 3.27 20.44
C ALA A 11 6.49 4.24 21.51
N SER A 12 5.39 4.97 21.28
CA SER A 12 4.82 5.86 22.29
C SER A 12 4.24 5.13 23.49
N THR A 13 3.86 3.86 23.34
CA THR A 13 3.36 3.03 24.44
C THR A 13 4.51 2.53 25.29
N VAL A 14 5.60 2.09 24.66
CA VAL A 14 6.83 1.63 25.33
C VAL A 14 7.57 2.79 26.02
N LEU A 15 7.63 3.95 25.36
CA LEU A 15 8.20 5.19 25.92
C LEU A 15 7.23 5.94 26.84
N GLY A 16 5.98 5.48 26.91
CA GLY A 16 4.94 6.10 27.72
C GLY A 16 5.22 5.95 29.21
N ARG A 17 4.56 6.80 30.00
CA ARG A 17 4.51 6.66 31.45
C ARG A 17 3.17 6.01 31.84
N ILE A 18 3.17 5.19 32.88
CA ILE A 18 1.93 4.75 33.52
C ILE A 18 1.24 5.95 34.17
N SER A 19 -0.10 5.91 34.22
CA SER A 19 -0.94 7.04 34.64
C SER A 19 -1.30 7.02 36.13
N TYR A 20 -0.62 6.20 36.93
CA TYR A 20 -0.85 6.04 38.36
C TYR A 20 0.47 6.11 39.12
N ASP A 21 0.38 6.42 40.41
CA ASP A 21 1.56 6.51 41.27
C ASP A 21 2.22 5.14 41.41
N ASN A 22 3.54 5.13 41.22
CA ASN A 22 4.37 3.93 41.33
C ASN A 22 5.72 4.25 41.99
N ALA A 23 5.71 5.16 42.98
CA ALA A 23 6.90 5.53 43.75
C ALA A 23 8.07 6.03 42.88
N GLY A 24 7.76 6.74 41.78
CA GLY A 24 8.74 7.27 40.83
C GLY A 24 9.20 6.30 39.73
N TYR A 25 8.71 5.05 39.74
CA TYR A 25 8.98 4.04 38.70
C TYR A 25 7.89 4.02 37.61
N ASP A 26 7.62 5.18 37.03
CA ASP A 26 6.47 5.37 36.15
C ASP A 26 6.77 5.02 34.68
N SER A 27 8.01 4.66 34.35
CA SER A 27 8.48 4.45 32.97
C SER A 27 9.46 3.29 32.84
N LEU A 28 9.60 2.72 31.64
CA LEU A 28 10.63 1.72 31.37
C LEU A 28 12.05 2.26 31.64
N ALA A 29 12.28 3.55 31.37
CA ALA A 29 13.57 4.20 31.63
C ALA A 29 13.93 4.28 33.13
N SER A 30 12.93 4.40 34.02
CA SER A 30 13.17 4.37 35.46
C SER A 30 13.64 3.00 35.95
N VAL A 31 13.33 1.92 35.24
CA VAL A 31 13.77 0.55 35.58
C VAL A 31 14.94 0.03 34.74
N GLY A 32 15.61 0.93 34.00
CA GLY A 32 16.81 0.58 33.23
C GLY A 32 16.55 0.06 31.83
N ILE A 33 15.31 0.11 31.34
CA ILE A 33 14.96 -0.25 29.96
C ILE A 33 14.86 1.03 29.15
N SER A 34 15.66 1.19 28.10
CA SER A 34 15.63 2.36 27.23
C SER A 34 15.40 1.98 25.77
N VAL A 35 14.81 2.89 25.01
CA VAL A 35 14.56 2.73 23.58
C VAL A 35 15.39 3.77 22.83
N ASP A 36 16.15 3.33 21.83
CA ASP A 36 16.92 4.24 21.00
C ASP A 36 16.05 4.94 19.92
N ARG A 37 16.68 5.83 19.13
CA ARG A 37 16.00 6.55 18.04
C ARG A 37 15.46 5.65 16.92
N TYR A 38 15.90 4.39 16.86
CA TYR A 38 15.50 3.41 15.86
C TYR A 38 14.48 2.40 16.40
N GLY A 39 14.16 2.46 17.70
CA GLY A 39 13.22 1.57 18.36
C GLY A 39 13.86 0.33 18.99
N TYR A 40 15.19 0.24 19.06
CA TYR A 40 15.86 -0.86 19.76
C TYR A 40 15.77 -0.68 21.27
N LEU A 41 15.32 -1.74 21.93
CA LEU A 41 15.32 -1.84 23.38
C LEU A 41 16.72 -2.23 23.86
N SER A 42 17.24 -1.46 24.81
CA SER A 42 18.47 -1.78 25.55
C SER A 42 18.16 -1.86 27.04
N LEU A 43 18.83 -2.79 27.71
CA LEU A 43 18.66 -3.05 29.13
C LEU A 43 19.94 -2.70 29.88
N ASN A 44 19.81 -1.89 30.92
CA ASN A 44 20.82 -1.69 31.93
C ASN A 44 20.56 -2.67 33.08
N GLU A 45 21.29 -3.79 33.06
CA GLU A 45 21.14 -4.88 34.03
C GLU A 45 21.38 -4.41 35.46
N SER A 46 22.40 -3.59 35.70
CA SER A 46 22.73 -3.09 37.04
C SER A 46 21.58 -2.29 37.66
N LYS A 47 20.94 -1.41 36.86
CA LYS A 47 19.80 -0.61 37.33
C LYS A 47 18.55 -1.47 37.53
N LEU A 48 18.32 -2.45 36.66
CA LEU A 48 17.19 -3.38 36.82
C LEU A 48 17.35 -4.22 38.09
N GLU A 49 18.55 -4.73 38.37
CA GLU A 49 18.84 -5.48 39.59
C GLU A 49 18.64 -4.64 40.86
N GLU A 50 19.02 -3.37 40.83
CA GLU A 50 18.80 -2.44 41.95
C GLU A 50 17.30 -2.27 42.23
N VAL A 51 16.48 -2.08 41.19
CA VAL A 51 15.03 -1.96 41.32
C VAL A 51 14.41 -3.26 41.82
N LEU A 52 14.86 -4.41 41.32
CA LEU A 52 14.39 -5.73 41.76
C LEU A 52 14.67 -5.98 43.25
N LYS A 53 15.80 -5.50 43.77
CA LYS A 53 16.17 -5.64 45.19
C LYS A 53 15.44 -4.62 46.07
N THR A 54 15.24 -3.40 45.60
CA THR A 54 14.71 -2.29 46.40
C THR A 54 13.18 -2.19 46.37
N ASN A 55 12.55 -2.39 45.21
CA ASN A 55 11.11 -2.25 45.01
C ASN A 55 10.59 -3.19 43.89
N PRO A 56 10.56 -4.52 44.13
CA PRO A 56 10.05 -5.48 43.15
C PRO A 56 8.55 -5.26 42.82
N GLU A 57 7.76 -4.81 43.79
CA GLU A 57 6.35 -4.48 43.57
C GLU A 57 6.18 -3.35 42.54
N ALA A 58 7.07 -2.35 42.54
CA ALA A 58 7.00 -1.24 41.60
C ALA A 58 7.28 -1.71 40.17
N LEU A 59 8.22 -2.65 39.97
CA LEU A 59 8.46 -3.25 38.67
C LEU A 59 7.25 -4.05 38.18
N GLN A 60 6.65 -4.86 39.05
CA GLN A 60 5.44 -5.61 38.69
C GLN A 60 4.30 -4.67 38.29
N ARG A 61 4.08 -3.60 39.08
CA ARG A 61 3.05 -2.60 38.78
C ARG A 61 3.30 -1.86 37.48
N LEU A 62 4.56 -1.56 37.16
CA LEU A 62 4.94 -0.91 35.90
C LEU A 62 4.61 -1.78 34.68
N LEU A 63 4.87 -3.09 34.75
CA LEU A 63 4.73 -3.99 33.61
C LEU A 63 3.30 -4.51 33.47
N GLU A 64 2.71 -5.04 34.55
CA GLU A 64 1.45 -5.77 34.50
C GLU A 64 0.24 -4.86 34.75
N ARG A 65 0.09 -4.38 36.00
CA ARG A 65 -1.11 -3.69 36.48
C ARG A 65 -0.84 -2.96 37.79
N GLY A 66 -1.48 -1.82 37.99
CA GLY A 66 -1.49 -1.10 39.27
C GLY A 66 -2.34 -1.78 40.36
N ASN A 67 -2.82 -0.99 41.32
CA ASN A 67 -3.64 -1.48 42.43
C ASN A 67 -5.10 -1.73 42.02
N SER A 68 -5.58 -1.07 40.95
CA SER A 68 -6.93 -1.26 40.41
C SER A 68 -6.92 -2.05 39.09
N SER A 69 -8.01 -2.77 38.80
CA SER A 69 -8.24 -3.42 37.51
C SER A 69 -8.26 -2.44 36.32
N SER A 70 -8.48 -1.14 36.57
CA SER A 70 -8.42 -0.08 35.56
C SER A 70 -6.99 0.40 35.27
N GLU A 71 -6.03 0.10 36.15
CA GLU A 71 -4.64 0.53 36.04
C GLU A 71 -3.83 -0.52 35.29
N LYS A 72 -3.56 -0.24 34.01
CA LYS A 72 -2.80 -1.13 33.14
C LYS A 72 -1.33 -0.74 33.12
N GLY A 73 -0.45 -1.71 33.32
CA GLY A 73 0.98 -1.55 33.10
C GLY A 73 1.33 -1.49 31.61
N ILE A 74 2.59 -1.15 31.33
CA ILE A 74 3.10 -0.93 29.97
C ILE A 74 3.02 -2.21 29.13
N ALA A 75 3.27 -3.39 29.70
CA ALA A 75 3.19 -4.65 28.95
C ALA A 75 1.74 -4.98 28.58
N SER A 76 0.79 -4.76 29.50
CA SER A 76 -0.65 -4.92 29.24
C SER A 76 -1.14 -3.98 28.13
N LEU A 77 -0.74 -2.71 28.18
CA LEU A 77 -1.06 -1.73 27.13
C LEU A 77 -0.44 -2.10 25.78
N LEU A 78 0.78 -2.65 25.78
CA LEU A 78 1.45 -3.10 24.57
C LEU A 78 0.73 -4.30 23.95
N VAL A 79 0.35 -5.30 24.75
CA VAL A 79 -0.39 -6.48 24.31
C VAL A 79 -1.74 -6.09 23.72
N GLU A 80 -2.49 -5.21 24.39
CA GLU A 80 -3.78 -4.72 23.90
C GLU A 80 -3.66 -4.02 22.54
N LYS A 81 -2.65 -3.15 22.40
CA LYS A 81 -2.40 -2.44 21.13
C LYS A 81 -1.92 -3.37 20.03
N LEU A 82 -1.02 -4.31 20.33
CA LEU A 82 -0.59 -5.32 19.38
C LEU A 82 -1.79 -6.16 18.93
N GLY A 83 -2.63 -6.59 19.88
CA GLY A 83 -3.87 -7.32 19.61
C GLY A 83 -4.76 -6.58 18.61
N PHE A 84 -5.04 -5.29 18.85
CA PHE A 84 -5.82 -4.49 17.90
C PHE A 84 -5.12 -4.32 16.55
N VAL A 85 -3.81 -4.12 16.50
CA VAL A 85 -3.08 -3.94 15.24
C VAL A 85 -3.10 -5.23 14.41
N THR A 86 -2.95 -6.39 15.05
CA THR A 86 -2.89 -7.72 14.43
C THR A 86 -4.25 -8.40 14.29
N ASP A 87 -5.32 -7.77 14.76
CA ASP A 87 -6.66 -8.36 14.68
C ASP A 87 -7.01 -8.67 13.21
N PRO A 88 -7.37 -9.94 12.90
CA PRO A 88 -7.56 -10.38 11.52
C PRO A 88 -8.85 -9.85 10.88
N TYR A 89 -9.74 -9.24 11.67
CA TYR A 89 -11.06 -8.75 11.23
C TYR A 89 -11.15 -7.23 11.26
N GLN A 90 -10.79 -6.62 12.38
CA GLN A 90 -10.93 -5.19 12.65
C GLN A 90 -9.58 -4.48 12.76
N GLY A 91 -8.48 -5.23 12.62
CA GLY A 91 -7.17 -4.67 12.88
C GLY A 91 -6.72 -3.65 11.85
N THR A 92 -5.78 -2.82 12.29
CA THR A 92 -5.21 -1.76 11.43
C THR A 92 -4.54 -2.37 10.20
N ILE A 93 -3.80 -3.48 10.35
CA ILE A 93 -3.15 -4.16 9.22
C ILE A 93 -4.19 -4.70 8.25
N LYS A 94 -5.23 -5.36 8.75
CA LYS A 94 -6.33 -5.91 7.95
C LYS A 94 -7.04 -4.83 7.13
N THR A 95 -7.37 -3.70 7.75
CA THR A 95 -8.03 -2.58 7.09
C THR A 95 -7.20 -2.04 5.92
N VAL A 96 -5.89 -1.96 6.11
CA VAL A 96 -4.95 -1.54 5.06
C VAL A 96 -4.89 -2.56 3.92
N GLN A 97 -4.80 -3.85 4.24
CA GLN A 97 -4.81 -4.91 3.24
C GLN A 97 -6.10 -4.87 2.40
N ASP A 98 -7.26 -4.70 3.05
CA ASP A 98 -8.55 -4.65 2.36
C ASP A 98 -8.69 -3.40 1.49
N HIS A 99 -8.15 -2.27 1.91
CA HIS A 99 -8.08 -1.08 1.07
C HIS A 99 -7.27 -1.34 -0.20
N TYR A 100 -6.07 -1.90 -0.09
CA TYR A 100 -5.25 -2.20 -1.26
C TYR A 100 -5.90 -3.23 -2.18
N LYS A 101 -6.56 -4.27 -1.64
CA LYS A 101 -7.34 -5.21 -2.45
C LYS A 101 -8.43 -4.51 -3.26
N ARG A 102 -9.14 -3.55 -2.67
CA ARG A 102 -10.15 -2.75 -3.39
C ARG A 102 -9.53 -1.87 -4.47
N VAL A 103 -8.39 -1.25 -4.19
CA VAL A 103 -7.66 -0.43 -5.17
C VAL A 103 -7.20 -1.28 -6.36
N ILE A 104 -6.62 -2.46 -6.10
CA ILE A 104 -6.21 -3.41 -7.13
C ILE A 104 -7.43 -3.81 -7.99
N ALA A 105 -8.53 -4.23 -7.36
CA ALA A 105 -9.74 -4.62 -8.09
C ALA A 105 -10.38 -3.48 -8.89
N ASP A 106 -10.17 -2.22 -8.51
CA ASP A 106 -10.60 -1.06 -9.30
C ASP A 106 -9.68 -0.79 -10.49
N ILE A 107 -8.38 -0.96 -10.30
CA ILE A 107 -7.40 -0.86 -11.38
C ILE A 107 -7.63 -1.96 -12.41
N ASP A 108 -7.84 -3.20 -11.99
CA ASP A 108 -8.11 -4.34 -12.88
C ASP A 108 -9.34 -4.08 -13.75
N ARG A 109 -10.45 -3.60 -13.16
CA ARG A 109 -11.65 -3.21 -13.90
C ARG A 109 -11.39 -2.09 -14.93
N ARG A 110 -10.51 -1.14 -14.62
CA ARG A 110 -10.15 -0.07 -15.57
C ARG A 110 -9.30 -0.61 -16.71
N ILE A 111 -8.40 -1.55 -16.43
CA ILE A 111 -7.58 -2.22 -17.44
C ILE A 111 -8.51 -2.95 -18.43
N GLU A 112 -9.45 -3.77 -17.94
CA GLU A 112 -10.41 -4.49 -18.79
C GLU A 112 -11.18 -3.55 -19.73
N ILE A 113 -11.69 -2.43 -19.22
CA ILE A 113 -12.41 -1.43 -20.02
C ILE A 113 -11.50 -0.81 -21.10
N LEU A 114 -10.23 -0.55 -20.78
CA LEU A 114 -9.27 0.01 -21.72
C LEU A 114 -8.89 -1.01 -22.80
N GLU A 115 -8.69 -2.27 -22.44
CA GLU A 115 -8.42 -3.36 -23.38
C GLU A 115 -9.59 -3.54 -24.36
N GLU A 116 -10.84 -3.52 -23.88
CA GLU A 116 -12.02 -3.59 -24.75
C GLU A 116 -12.06 -2.40 -25.74
N ARG A 117 -11.75 -1.20 -25.27
CA ARG A 117 -11.70 0.00 -26.12
C ARG A 117 -10.58 -0.09 -27.16
N LEU A 118 -9.39 -0.53 -26.76
CA LEU A 118 -8.27 -0.73 -27.68
C LEU A 118 -8.61 -1.76 -28.75
N GLY A 119 -9.27 -2.86 -28.40
CA GLY A 119 -9.71 -3.86 -29.37
C GLY A 119 -10.72 -3.30 -30.40
N LYS A 120 -11.67 -2.47 -29.96
CA LYS A 120 -12.62 -1.79 -30.89
C LYS A 120 -11.91 -0.80 -31.80
N GLU A 121 -10.93 -0.08 -31.27
CA GLU A 121 -10.13 0.87 -32.04
C GLU A 121 -9.25 0.17 -33.09
N GLU A 122 -8.60 -0.94 -32.71
CA GLU A 122 -7.85 -1.79 -33.63
C GLU A 122 -8.74 -2.33 -34.76
N GLU A 123 -9.92 -2.88 -34.42
CA GLU A 123 -10.88 -3.37 -35.40
C GLU A 123 -11.30 -2.27 -36.38
N ARG A 124 -11.58 -1.07 -35.86
CA ARG A 124 -11.95 0.09 -36.67
C ARG A 124 -10.82 0.48 -37.63
N LEU A 125 -9.59 0.58 -37.13
CA LEU A 125 -8.42 0.91 -37.94
C LEU A 125 -8.15 -0.16 -39.01
N ARG A 126 -8.30 -1.44 -38.67
CA ARG A 126 -8.14 -2.55 -39.64
C ARG A 126 -9.15 -2.45 -40.79
N ARG A 127 -10.43 -2.20 -40.48
CA ARG A 127 -11.47 -1.98 -41.51
C ARG A 127 -11.20 -0.76 -42.37
N GLN A 128 -10.71 0.34 -41.78
CA GLN A 128 -10.32 1.52 -42.54
C GLN A 128 -9.18 1.20 -43.50
N PHE A 129 -8.17 0.47 -43.05
CA PHE A 129 -7.06 0.03 -43.87
C PHE A 129 -7.51 -0.85 -45.05
N GLU A 130 -8.31 -1.88 -44.80
CA GLU A 130 -8.88 -2.75 -45.86
C GLU A 130 -9.68 -1.96 -46.90
N ASN A 131 -10.46 -0.96 -46.47
CA ASN A 131 -11.21 -0.10 -47.38
C ASN A 131 -10.29 0.79 -48.20
N LEU A 132 -9.23 1.35 -47.59
CA LEU A 132 -8.22 2.13 -48.30
C LEU A 132 -7.50 1.27 -49.35
N GLU A 133 -7.18 0.01 -49.05
CA GLU A 133 -6.60 -0.92 -50.02
C GLU A 133 -7.52 -1.16 -51.22
N LYS A 134 -8.83 -1.38 -50.98
CA LYS A 134 -9.82 -1.52 -52.06
C LYS A 134 -9.91 -0.26 -52.92
N VAL A 135 -9.96 0.91 -52.30
CA VAL A 135 -10.00 2.20 -53.01
C VAL A 135 -8.73 2.42 -53.82
N MET A 136 -7.55 2.07 -53.29
CA MET A 136 -6.30 2.13 -54.04
C MET A 136 -6.29 1.16 -55.24
N ALA A 137 -6.83 -0.04 -55.08
CA ALA A 137 -6.95 -1.00 -56.18
C ALA A 137 -7.90 -0.50 -57.29
N THR A 138 -9.02 0.14 -56.94
CA THR A 138 -9.93 0.74 -57.94
C THR A 138 -9.28 1.93 -58.64
N TYR A 139 -8.58 2.81 -57.91
CA TYR A 139 -7.81 3.90 -58.52
C TYR A 139 -6.72 3.39 -59.48
N GLN A 140 -5.99 2.33 -59.12
CA GLN A 140 -4.99 1.75 -60.01
C GLN A 140 -5.62 1.21 -61.30
N THR A 141 -6.78 0.57 -61.19
CA THR A 141 -7.54 0.06 -62.34
C THR A 141 -8.05 1.21 -63.23
N GLN A 142 -8.60 2.27 -62.62
CA GLN A 142 -9.06 3.46 -63.33
C GLN A 142 -7.91 4.20 -64.02
N SER A 143 -6.77 4.36 -63.35
CA SER A 143 -5.55 4.95 -63.92
C SER A 143 -5.04 4.16 -65.13
N THR A 144 -5.07 2.83 -65.03
CA THR A 144 -4.69 1.94 -66.15
C THR A 144 -5.65 2.10 -67.33
N TRP A 145 -6.97 2.14 -67.07
CA TRP A 145 -7.98 2.36 -68.10
C TRP A 145 -7.83 3.72 -68.78
N LEU A 146 -7.66 4.80 -68.01
CA LEU A 146 -7.42 6.15 -68.55
C LEU A 146 -6.15 6.18 -69.41
N THR A 147 -5.07 5.54 -68.96
CA THR A 147 -3.83 5.44 -69.71
C THR A 147 -4.03 4.71 -71.05
N GLN A 148 -4.82 3.64 -71.07
CA GLN A 148 -5.16 2.92 -72.31
C GLN A 148 -6.00 3.79 -73.26
N GLN A 149 -6.99 4.52 -72.74
CA GLN A 149 -7.81 5.43 -73.54
C GLN A 149 -6.97 6.55 -74.17
N VAL A 150 -6.07 7.17 -73.39
CA VAL A 150 -5.14 8.19 -73.89
C VAL A 150 -4.23 7.63 -74.99
N LYS A 151 -3.71 6.41 -74.81
CA LYS A 151 -2.90 5.73 -75.84
C LYS A 151 -3.69 5.48 -77.12
N GLN A 152 -4.95 5.04 -77.02
CA GLN A 152 -5.81 4.82 -78.18
C GLN A 152 -6.12 6.12 -78.92
N LEU A 153 -6.47 7.19 -78.20
CA LEU A 153 -6.69 8.51 -78.79
C LEU A 153 -5.42 9.04 -79.49
N ALA A 154 -4.26 8.92 -78.85
CA ALA A 154 -2.98 9.34 -79.43
C ALA A 154 -2.58 8.50 -80.66
N ALA A 155 -2.91 7.21 -80.70
CA ALA A 155 -2.67 6.36 -81.86
C ALA A 155 -3.58 6.72 -83.04
N ASN A 156 -4.87 6.98 -82.78
CA ASN A 156 -5.84 7.38 -83.79
C ASN A 156 -5.57 8.78 -84.39
N TRP A 157 -4.84 9.64 -83.67
CA TRP A 157 -4.42 10.95 -84.18
C TRP A 157 -3.13 10.93 -85.02
N LYS A 158 -2.41 9.79 -85.06
CA LYS A 158 -1.18 9.60 -85.84
C LYS A 158 -1.38 8.85 -87.17
N SER A 159 -2.61 8.46 -87.50
CA SER A 159 -3.01 8.03 -88.86
C SER A 159 -3.60 9.19 -89.64
#